data_AF-W1XQR2-F1
#
_entry.id   AF-W1XQR2-F1
#
_cell.length_a   1.000
_cell.length_b   1.000
_cell.length_c   1.000
_cell.angle_alpha   90.00
_cell.angle_beta   90.00
_cell.angle_gamma   90.00
#
_symmetry.space_group_name_H-M   'P 1'
#
loop_
_entity.id
_entity.type
_entity.pdbx_description
1 polymer ?
#
loop_
_entity_poly.entity_id
_entity_poly.type
_entity_poly.pdbx_seq_one_letter_code
_entity_poly.pdbx_strand_id
1 'polypeptide(L)' 'NGITISNHGFQHIEMGQLSEAKQIENITKAQEALSKEVGIKDNPWFCYPYGDKNEFTDSASKKAGIKMGMAMKS' A
#
# COMPACT_ATOMS: atom_id res chain seq x y z
N ASN A 1 7.73 -11.93 -19.85
CA ASN A 1 8.50 -11.01 -18.99
C ASN A 1 8.03 -11.17 -17.56
N GLY A 2 8.83 -11.74 -16.66
CA GLY A 2 8.44 -12.08 -15.28
C GLY A 2 8.48 -10.90 -14.30
N ILE A 3 7.89 -9.76 -14.68
CA ILE A 3 7.85 -8.53 -13.88
C ILE A 3 6.52 -8.46 -13.12
N THR A 4 6.58 -8.05 -11.85
CA THR A 4 5.40 -7.78 -11.01
C THR A 4 5.27 -6.29 -10.76
N ILE A 5 4.08 -5.74 -10.95
CA ILE A 5 3.72 -4.37 -10.56
C ILE A 5 2.93 -4.44 -9.25
N SER A 6 3.20 -3.54 -8.32
CA SER A 6 2.61 -3.59 -6.98
C SER A 6 2.35 -2.19 -6.41
N ASN A 7 1.79 -2.13 -5.21
CA ASN A 7 1.26 -0.94 -4.58
C ASN A 7 2.38 -0.09 -3.93
N HIS A 8 2.31 1.23 -4.12
CA HIS A 8 3.15 2.22 -3.47
C HIS A 8 2.34 3.47 -3.04
N GLY A 9 1.07 3.26 -2.67
CA GLY A 9 0.12 4.30 -2.31
C GLY A 9 -0.50 4.96 -3.53
N PHE A 10 -1.62 5.66 -3.34
CA PHE A 10 -2.34 6.33 -4.42
C PHE A 10 -1.78 7.72 -4.72
N GLN A 11 -1.37 8.46 -3.68
CA GLN A 11 -0.86 9.83 -3.82
C GLN A 11 0.60 9.99 -3.34
N HIS A 12 1.30 8.89 -3.04
CA HIS A 12 2.65 8.92 -2.48
C HIS A 12 2.79 9.81 -1.22
N ILE A 13 1.86 9.65 -0.28
CA ILE A 13 1.80 10.36 1.00
C ILE A 13 2.47 9.51 2.10
N GLU A 14 3.20 10.15 3.00
CA GLU A 14 3.74 9.55 4.23
C GLU A 14 2.65 8.87 5.06
N MET A 15 2.77 7.56 5.28
CA MET A 15 1.70 6.78 5.94
C MET A 15 1.58 7.12 7.43
N GLY A 16 2.68 7.45 8.10
CA GLY A 16 2.73 7.79 9.52
C GLY A 16 1.97 9.08 9.86
N GLN A 17 1.75 9.96 8.89
CA GLN A 17 0.98 11.21 9.06
C GLN A 17 -0.54 11.00 8.93
N LEU A 18 -0.99 9.81 8.54
CA LEU A 18 -2.39 9.51 8.27
C LEU A 18 -3.03 8.72 9.40
N SER A 19 -4.33 8.97 9.64
CA SER A 19 -5.17 8.09 10.46
C SER A 19 -5.32 6.72 9.78
N GLU A 20 -5.62 5.67 10.56
CA GLU A 20 -5.82 4.32 10.02
C GLU A 20 -6.81 4.28 8.85
N ALA A 21 -7.95 4.98 8.96
CA ALA A 21 -8.96 5.04 7.91
C ALA A 21 -8.41 5.64 6.59
N LYS A 22 -7.62 6.71 6.68
CA LYS A 22 -6.99 7.34 5.51
C LYS A 22 -5.89 6.47 4.92
N GLN A 23 -5.16 5.72 5.76
CA GLN A 23 -4.18 4.74 5.29
C GLN A 23 -4.85 3.62 4.50
N ILE A 24 -5.97 3.06 5.01
CA ILE A 24 -6.75 2.04 4.30
C ILE A 24 -7.25 2.60 2.96
N GLU A 25 -7.85 3.78 2.96
CA GLU A 25 -8.35 4.42 1.74
C GLU A 25 -7.24 4.60 0.69
N ASN A 26 -6.07 5.08 1.10
CA ASN A 26 -4.92 5.27 0.22
C ASN A 26 -4.43 3.95 -0.40
N ILE A 27 -4.37 2.88 0.39
CA ILE A 27 -3.96 1.55 -0.09
C ILE A 27 -5.01 0.97 -1.05
N THR A 28 -6.29 1.04 -0.68
CA THR A 28 -7.41 0.48 -1.46
C THR A 28 -7.54 1.16 -2.82
N LYS A 29 -7.48 2.50 -2.89
CA LYS A 29 -7.52 3.23 -4.16
C LYS A 29 -6.39 2.83 -5.10
N ALA A 30 -5.19 2.58 -4.57
CA ALA A 30 -4.07 2.09 -5.37
C ALA A 30 -4.31 0.64 -5.86
N GLN A 31 -4.93 -0.23 -5.07
CA GLN A 31 -5.32 -1.57 -5.55
C GLN A 31 -6.42 -1.53 -6.61
N GLU A 32 -7.40 -0.64 -6.47
CA GLU A 32 -8.44 -0.42 -7.47
C GLU A 32 -7.82 0.05 -8.80
N ALA A 33 -6.84 0.96 -8.74
CA ALA A 33 -6.08 1.39 -9.91
C ALA A 33 -5.27 0.24 -10.54
N LEU A 34 -4.57 -0.58 -9.74
CA LEU A 34 -3.85 -1.75 -10.24
C LEU A 34 -4.78 -2.75 -10.94
N SER A 35 -5.95 -2.99 -10.37
CA SER A 35 -6.97 -3.87 -10.94
C SER A 35 -7.51 -3.32 -12.26
N LYS A 36 -7.85 -2.02 -12.30
CA LYS A 36 -8.46 -1.36 -13.46
C LYS A 36 -7.49 -1.17 -14.62
N GLU A 37 -6.28 -0.73 -14.34
CA GLU A 37 -5.35 -0.27 -15.38
C GLU A 37 -4.41 -1.40 -15.87
N VAL A 38 -4.07 -2.37 -15.01
CA VAL A 38 -3.14 -3.45 -15.35
C VAL A 38 -3.64 -4.86 -15.00
N GLY A 39 -4.89 -4.99 -14.55
CA GLY A 39 -5.53 -6.30 -14.32
C GLY A 39 -5.09 -7.04 -13.05
N ILE A 40 -4.33 -6.41 -12.16
CA ILE A 40 -3.80 -7.05 -10.95
C ILE A 40 -4.82 -6.92 -9.80
N LYS A 41 -5.43 -8.03 -9.41
CA LYS A 41 -6.53 -8.06 -8.42
C LYS A 41 -6.11 -8.51 -7.02
N ASP A 42 -5.14 -9.41 -6.93
CA ASP A 42 -4.75 -10.05 -5.67
C ASP A 42 -3.34 -9.64 -5.24
N ASN A 43 -3.04 -8.34 -5.31
CA ASN A 43 -1.71 -7.82 -4.98
C ASN A 43 -1.39 -7.98 -3.48
N PRO A 44 -0.41 -8.83 -3.09
CA PRO A 44 -0.11 -9.08 -1.69
C PRO A 44 0.99 -8.15 -1.14
N TRP A 45 1.62 -7.31 -1.96
CA TRP A 45 2.78 -6.50 -1.58
C TRP A 45 2.43 -5.00 -1.52
N PHE A 46 3.08 -4.28 -0.61
CA PHE A 46 2.97 -2.81 -0.53
C PHE A 46 4.29 -2.24 -0.04
N CYS A 47 4.86 -1.30 -0.78
CA CYS A 47 6.00 -0.51 -0.29
C CYS A 47 5.48 0.80 0.30
N TYR A 48 5.87 1.14 1.52
CA TYR A 48 5.40 2.37 2.17
C TYR A 48 6.08 3.59 1.52
N PRO A 49 5.33 4.62 1.09
CA PRO A 49 5.92 5.88 0.64
C PRO A 49 6.91 6.42 1.68
N TYR A 50 8.11 6.77 1.22
CA TYR A 50 9.22 7.24 2.07
C TYR A 50 9.70 6.25 3.16
N GLY A 51 9.20 5.00 3.15
CA GLY A 51 9.44 4.04 4.24
C GLY A 51 8.73 4.39 5.55
N ASP A 52 7.90 5.44 5.57
CA ASP A 52 7.27 5.95 6.77
C ASP A 52 6.09 5.07 7.23
N LYS A 53 5.92 4.94 8.55
CA LYS A 53 4.86 4.15 9.17
C LYS A 53 4.59 4.60 10.61
N ASN A 54 3.37 4.34 11.09
CA ASN A 54 2.98 4.50 12.50
C ASN A 54 2.35 3.20 13.05
N GLU A 55 1.80 3.23 14.27
CA GLU A 55 1.15 2.06 14.88
C GLU A 55 -0.03 1.49 14.07
N PHE A 56 -0.62 2.27 13.16
CA PHE A 56 -1.77 1.85 12.35
C PHE A 56 -1.38 1.19 11.04
N THR A 57 -0.16 1.40 10.53
CA THR A 57 0.21 1.02 9.16
C THR A 57 0.13 -0.47 8.89
N ASP A 58 0.54 -1.30 9.85
CA ASP A 58 0.46 -2.76 9.69
C ASP A 58 -1.00 -3.25 9.74
N SER A 59 -1.85 -2.63 10.56
CA SER A 59 -3.28 -2.94 10.64
C SER A 59 -4.02 -2.50 9.38
N ALA A 60 -3.78 -1.26 8.91
CA ALA A 60 -4.34 -0.73 7.68
C ALA A 60 -3.97 -1.60 6.46
N SER A 61 -2.69 -2.00 6.36
CA SER A 61 -2.20 -2.88 5.30
C SER A 61 -2.93 -4.22 5.30
N LYS A 62 -3.06 -4.87 6.47
CA LYS A 62 -3.79 -6.15 6.59
C LYS A 62 -5.26 -6.01 6.23
N LYS A 63 -5.94 -4.97 6.73
CA LYS A 63 -7.35 -4.69 6.42
C LYS A 63 -7.58 -4.44 4.92
N ALA A 64 -6.60 -3.88 4.24
CA ALA A 64 -6.62 -3.68 2.79
C ALA A 64 -6.17 -4.92 1.99
N GLY A 65 -5.90 -6.07 2.62
CA GLY A 65 -5.53 -7.31 1.92
C GLY A 65 -4.05 -7.47 1.58
N ILE A 66 -3.19 -6.56 2.04
CA ILE A 66 -1.73 -6.67 1.89
C ILE A 66 -1.19 -7.72 2.86
N LYS A 67 -0.31 -8.59 2.35
CA LYS A 67 0.35 -9.67 3.10
C LYS A 67 1.79 -9.32 3.50
N MET A 68 2.46 -8.46 2.73
CA MET A 68 3.85 -8.08 2.97
C MET A 68 4.05 -6.58 2.72
N GLY A 69 4.34 -5.86 3.81
CA GLY A 69 4.80 -4.47 3.76
C GLY A 69 6.32 -4.39 3.63
N MET A 70 6.80 -3.48 2.79
CA MET A 70 8.22 -3.15 2.65
C MET A 70 8.42 -1.69 3.06
N ALA A 71 9.46 -1.46 3.85
CA ALA A 71 9.89 -0.12 4.22
C ALA A 71 11.40 -0.03 4.05
N MET A 72 11.90 1.16 3.77
CA MET A 72 13.34 1.41 3.78
C MET A 72 13.80 1.48 5.23
N LYS A 73 14.89 0.77 5.54
CA LYS A 73 15.59 0.92 6.81
C LYS A 73 16.38 2.23 6.76
N SER A 74 16.09 3.16 7.66
CA SER A 74 16.99 4.29 7.95
C SER A 74 18.23 3.84 8.72
#